data_AF-A0A924J427-F1
#
_entry.id   AF-A0A924J427-F1
#
_cell.length_a   1.000
_cell.length_b   1.000
_cell.length_c   1.000
_cell.angle_alpha   90.00
_cell.angle_beta   90.00
_cell.angle_gamma   90.00
#
_symmetry.space_group_name_H-M   'P 1'
#
loop_
_entity.id
_entity.type
_entity.pdbx_description
1 polymer ?
#
loop_
_entity_poly.entity_id
_entity_poly.type
_entity_poly.pdbx_seq_one_letter_code
_entity_poly.pdbx_strand_id
1 'polypeptide(L)'
;MSTHDALVGAGLVATVAVFGFEKRRRAMTDERLWVVVALALAWGAVFARLGTWIQHVDLSQNDALAQHWLYGSRSILGGLTGAYLGALYGKEVTGYRERTGALFAPAVAAGMAIGRIGCLLAESPGAATGQAWGVVLNKTDAALMGSLAN
;
A
#
# COMPACT_ATOMS: atom_id res chain seq x y z
N MET A 1 -1.70 19.68 2.31
CA MET A 1 -1.55 18.25 1.97
C MET A 1 -0.69 17.64 3.05
N SER A 2 -1.13 16.58 3.72
CA SER A 2 -0.31 15.95 4.78
C SER A 2 0.91 15.27 4.15
N THR A 3 2.03 15.20 4.86
CA THR A 3 3.24 14.49 4.39
C THR A 3 2.94 13.03 4.07
N HIS A 4 2.06 12.42 4.85
CA HIS A 4 1.54 11.08 4.61
C HIS A 4 0.86 10.96 3.24
N ASP A 5 -0.08 11.86 2.91
CA ASP A 5 -0.79 11.82 1.63
C ASP A 5 0.14 12.07 0.43
N ALA A 6 1.15 12.92 0.62
CA ALA A 6 2.18 13.17 -0.39
C ALA A 6 3.02 11.91 -0.68
N LEU A 7 3.45 11.20 0.37
CA LEU A 7 4.23 9.96 0.23
C LEU A 7 3.41 8.81 -0.35
N VAL A 8 2.14 8.68 0.04
CA VAL A 8 1.21 7.72 -0.56
C VAL A 8 1.00 8.02 -2.04
N GLY A 9 0.80 9.30 -2.39
CA GLY A 9 0.70 9.74 -3.78
C GLY A 9 1.97 9.43 -4.58
N ALA A 10 3.15 9.72 -4.02
CA ALA A 10 4.44 9.40 -4.64
C ALA A 10 4.62 7.89 -4.87
N GLY A 11 4.25 7.07 -3.88
CA GLY A 11 4.26 5.61 -3.98
C GLY A 11 3.37 5.08 -5.08
N LEU A 12 2.16 5.64 -5.22
CA LEU A 12 1.22 5.28 -6.28
C LEU A 12 1.77 5.66 -7.67
N VAL A 13 2.29 6.88 -7.80
CA VAL A 13 2.91 7.36 -9.05
C VAL A 13 4.10 6.49 -9.44
N ALA A 14 4.99 6.16 -8.51
CA ALA A 14 6.13 5.30 -8.77
C ALA A 14 5.71 3.89 -9.18
N THR A 15 4.68 3.32 -8.54
CA THR A 15 4.12 2.01 -8.89
C THR A 15 3.62 2.01 -10.34
N VAL A 16 2.83 3.01 -10.72
CA VAL A 16 2.28 3.16 -12.08
C VAL A 16 3.40 3.42 -13.11
N ALA A 17 4.38 4.25 -12.77
CA ALA A 17 5.51 4.57 -13.64
C ALA A 17 6.39 3.34 -13.89
N VAL A 18 6.73 2.57 -12.84
CA VAL A 18 7.52 1.34 -12.97
C VAL A 18 6.75 0.27 -13.74
N PHE A 19 5.44 0.14 -13.51
CA PHE A 19 4.61 -0.76 -14.31
C PHE A 19 4.64 -0.37 -15.79
N GLY A 20 4.44 0.91 -16.11
CA GLY A 20 4.49 1.42 -17.48
C GLY A 20 5.86 1.25 -18.13
N PHE A 21 6.94 1.46 -17.37
CA PHE A 21 8.31 1.22 -17.82
C PHE A 21 8.55 -0.26 -18.14
N GLU A 22 8.15 -1.18 -17.27
CA GLU A 22 8.29 -2.62 -17.49
C GLU A 22 7.39 -3.13 -18.63
N LYS A 23 6.18 -2.56 -18.77
CA LYS A 23 5.28 -2.81 -19.93
C LYS A 23 5.98 -2.47 -21.24
N ARG A 24 6.61 -1.28 -21.32
CA ARG A 24 7.38 -0.83 -22.49
C ARG A 24 8.64 -1.67 -22.72
N ARG A 25 9.43 -1.90 -21.67
CA ARG A 25 10.68 -2.66 -21.73
C ARG A 25 10.48 -4.08 -22.25
N ARG A 26 9.33 -4.69 -21.96
CA ARG A 26 8.96 -6.05 -22.37
C ARG A 26 8.13 -6.08 -23.66
N ALA A 27 7.95 -4.95 -24.33
CA ALA A 27 7.14 -4.80 -25.54
C ALA A 27 5.70 -5.34 -25.40
N MET A 28 5.11 -5.27 -24.19
CA MET A 28 3.74 -5.71 -23.94
C MET A 28 2.79 -4.56 -24.29
N THR A 29 2.28 -4.53 -25.51
CA THR A 29 1.44 -3.41 -26.01
C THR A 29 -0.04 -3.54 -25.66
N ASP A 30 -0.45 -4.64 -25.01
CA ASP A 30 -1.87 -4.86 -24.70
C ASP A 30 -2.40 -3.78 -23.74
N GLU A 31 -3.43 -3.08 -24.18
CA GLU A 31 -4.08 -2.01 -23.43
C GLU A 31 -4.95 -2.55 -22.29
N ARG A 32 -5.37 -3.81 -22.36
CA ARG A 32 -6.12 -4.50 -21.30
C ARG A 32 -5.35 -4.52 -19.98
N LEU A 33 -4.01 -4.48 -20.04
CA LEU A 33 -3.16 -4.39 -18.84
C LEU A 33 -3.45 -3.15 -17.99
N TRP A 34 -3.83 -2.03 -18.59
CA TRP A 34 -4.19 -0.82 -17.83
C TRP A 34 -5.52 -1.00 -17.11
N VAL A 35 -6.47 -1.73 -17.69
CA VAL A 35 -7.72 -2.11 -17.03
C VAL A 35 -7.44 -3.03 -15.85
N VAL A 36 -6.54 -4.01 -16.00
CA VAL A 36 -6.11 -4.90 -14.91
C VAL A 36 -5.48 -4.10 -13.76
N VAL A 37 -4.60 -3.15 -14.06
CA VAL A 37 -3.97 -2.27 -13.04
C VAL A 37 -5.01 -1.38 -12.37
N ALA A 38 -5.89 -0.75 -13.14
CA ALA A 38 -6.94 0.11 -12.61
C ALA A 38 -7.87 -0.65 -11.65
N LEU A 39 -8.29 -1.86 -12.02
CA LEU A 39 -9.12 -2.71 -11.17
C LEU A 39 -8.39 -3.20 -9.94
N ALA A 40 -7.10 -3.57 -10.06
CA ALA A 40 -6.28 -3.93 -8.90
C ALA A 40 -6.16 -2.75 -7.90
N LEU A 41 -5.89 -1.54 -8.39
CA LEU A 41 -5.78 -0.36 -7.53
C LEU A 41 -7.13 0.02 -6.89
N ALA A 42 -8.22 -0.03 -7.67
CA ALA A 42 -9.55 0.27 -7.18
C ALA A 42 -10.01 -0.72 -6.11
N TRP A 43 -9.89 -2.03 -6.37
CA TRP A 43 -10.23 -3.05 -5.39
C TRP A 43 -9.32 -3.00 -4.16
N GLY A 44 -8.03 -2.75 -4.34
CA GLY A 44 -7.11 -2.57 -3.22
C GLY A 44 -7.54 -1.40 -2.32
N ALA A 45 -7.91 -0.26 -2.89
CA ALA A 45 -8.40 0.89 -2.11
C ALA A 45 -9.71 0.58 -1.36
N VAL A 46 -10.64 -0.14 -2.00
CA VAL A 46 -11.92 -0.53 -1.40
C VAL A 46 -11.71 -1.52 -0.24
N PHE A 47 -10.97 -2.61 -0.48
CA PHE A 47 -10.76 -3.63 0.54
C PHE A 47 -9.81 -3.19 1.66
N ALA A 48 -8.94 -2.21 1.41
CA ALA A 48 -8.16 -1.59 2.48
C ALA A 48 -9.08 -0.92 3.52
N ARG A 49 -10.24 -0.40 3.13
CA ARG A 49 -11.22 0.20 4.06
C ARG A 49 -12.20 -0.83 4.63
N LEU A 50 -12.59 -1.82 3.84
CA LEU A 50 -13.51 -2.87 4.30
C LEU A 50 -12.85 -3.86 5.25
N GLY A 51 -11.56 -4.14 5.10
CA GLY A 51 -10.85 -5.12 5.93
C GLY A 51 -10.82 -4.76 7.41
N THR A 52 -10.82 -3.47 7.75
CA THR A 52 -10.90 -2.98 9.13
C THR A 52 -12.34 -2.91 9.64
N TRP A 53 -13.34 -2.91 8.77
CA TRP A 53 -14.75 -2.94 9.18
C TRP A 53 -15.15 -4.34 9.66
N ILE A 54 -14.60 -5.39 9.05
CA ILE A 54 -14.92 -6.81 9.38
C ILE A 54 -14.10 -7.30 10.59
N GLN A 55 -13.35 -6.44 11.26
CA GLN A 55 -12.48 -6.85 12.37
C GLN A 55 -13.24 -7.48 13.55
N HIS A 56 -14.51 -7.11 13.76
CA HIS A 56 -15.41 -7.81 14.67
C HIS A 56 -16.40 -8.66 13.88
N VAL A 57 -16.47 -9.95 14.22
CA VAL A 57 -17.46 -10.90 13.67
C VAL A 57 -18.88 -10.52 14.10
N ASP A 58 -19.02 -9.82 15.22
CA ASP A 58 -20.27 -9.24 15.67
C ASP A 58 -20.48 -7.85 15.04
N LEU A 59 -21.34 -7.82 14.02
CA LEU A 59 -21.63 -6.61 13.22
C LEU A 59 -22.29 -5.49 14.03
N SER A 60 -22.84 -5.80 15.22
CA SER A 60 -23.45 -4.80 16.11
C SER A 60 -22.43 -3.93 16.84
N GLN A 61 -21.17 -4.36 16.89
CA GLN A 61 -20.06 -3.64 17.53
C GLN A 61 -19.24 -2.80 16.54
N ASN A 62 -19.62 -2.81 15.26
CA ASN A 62 -18.95 -2.01 14.24
C ASN A 62 -19.64 -0.65 14.10
N ASP A 63 -18.82 0.41 13.96
CA ASP A 63 -19.31 1.73 13.62
C ASP A 63 -20.15 1.71 12.34
N ALA A 64 -21.09 2.66 12.23
CA ALA A 64 -21.88 2.84 11.02
C ALA A 64 -20.96 2.90 9.80
N LEU A 65 -21.28 2.12 8.76
CA LEU A 65 -20.46 1.94 7.54
C LEU A 65 -20.00 3.28 6.93
N ALA A 66 -20.85 4.31 6.97
CA ALA A 66 -20.53 5.66 6.50
C ALA A 66 -19.43 6.35 7.33
N GLN A 67 -19.44 6.22 8.66
CA GLN A 67 -18.42 6.79 9.54
C GLN A 67 -17.08 6.05 9.39
N HIS A 68 -17.12 4.73 9.30
CA HIS A 68 -15.92 3.91 9.06
C HIS A 68 -15.29 4.18 7.69
N TRP A 69 -16.09 4.47 6.66
CA TRP A 69 -15.57 4.85 5.35
C TRP A 69 -14.82 6.18 5.34
N LEU A 70 -15.22 7.12 6.19
CA LEU A 70 -14.66 8.48 6.27
C LEU A 70 -13.46 8.56 7.24
N TYR A 71 -13.55 7.88 8.39
CA TYR A 71 -12.60 8.01 9.49
C TYR A 71 -11.94 6.69 9.93
N GLY A 72 -12.36 5.57 9.34
CA GLY A 72 -11.87 4.24 9.70
C GLY A 72 -10.42 4.02 9.32
N SER A 73 -9.76 3.19 10.12
CA SER A 73 -8.40 2.70 9.86
C SER A 73 -8.35 1.93 8.54
N ARG A 74 -7.15 1.79 7.97
CA ARG A 74 -6.92 1.05 6.71
C ARG A 74 -6.13 -0.23 6.98
N SER A 75 -6.53 -1.33 6.36
CA SER A 75 -5.88 -2.64 6.48
C SER A 75 -4.97 -2.88 5.27
N ILE A 76 -3.67 -3.08 5.54
CA ILE A 76 -2.70 -3.47 4.51
C ILE A 76 -3.05 -4.84 3.91
N LEU A 77 -3.47 -5.80 4.75
CA LEU A 77 -3.87 -7.14 4.31
C LEU A 77 -5.13 -7.09 3.45
N GLY A 78 -6.12 -6.28 3.84
CA GLY A 78 -7.30 -6.03 3.03
C GLY A 78 -6.93 -5.42 1.68
N GLY A 79 -6.07 -4.41 1.67
CA GLY A 79 -5.60 -3.79 0.44
C GLY A 79 -4.87 -4.73 -0.51
N LEU A 80 -3.95 -5.56 -0.01
CA LEU A 80 -3.23 -6.55 -0.82
C LEU A 80 -4.17 -7.63 -1.37
N THR A 81 -5.10 -8.12 -0.53
CA THR A 81 -6.09 -9.12 -0.93
C THR A 81 -7.02 -8.57 -2.00
N GLY A 82 -7.55 -7.36 -1.80
CA GLY A 82 -8.38 -6.68 -2.78
C GLY A 82 -7.65 -6.43 -4.09
N ALA A 83 -6.39 -5.97 -4.05
CA ALA A 83 -5.61 -5.75 -5.27
C ALA A 83 -5.39 -7.04 -6.07
N TYR A 84 -5.14 -8.16 -5.38
CA TYR A 84 -5.03 -9.47 -6.02
C TYR A 84 -6.35 -9.89 -6.68
N LEU A 85 -7.48 -9.79 -5.97
CA LEU A 85 -8.81 -10.09 -6.51
C LEU A 85 -9.17 -9.17 -7.68
N GLY A 86 -8.88 -7.88 -7.59
CA GLY A 86 -9.09 -6.91 -8.66
C GLY A 86 -8.26 -7.20 -9.90
N ALA A 87 -7.02 -7.69 -9.75
CA ALA A 87 -6.20 -8.13 -10.86
C ALA A 87 -6.77 -9.39 -11.54
N LEU A 88 -7.25 -10.37 -10.76
CA LEU A 88 -7.91 -11.56 -11.30
C LEU A 88 -9.20 -11.20 -12.04
N TYR A 89 -10.05 -10.38 -11.42
CA TYR A 89 -11.28 -9.91 -12.01
C TYR A 89 -11.02 -9.08 -13.29
N GLY A 90 -10.01 -8.22 -13.29
CA GLY A 90 -9.62 -7.46 -14.48
C GLY A 90 -9.15 -8.35 -15.62
N LYS A 91 -8.42 -9.43 -15.32
CA LYS A 91 -8.04 -10.43 -16.32
C LYS A 91 -9.25 -11.17 -16.87
N GLU A 92 -10.20 -11.52 -16.01
CA GLU A 92 -11.44 -12.20 -16.39
C GLU A 92 -12.29 -11.33 -17.33
N VAL A 93 -12.59 -10.08 -16.93
CA VAL A 93 -13.43 -9.15 -17.70
C VAL A 93 -12.79 -8.77 -19.04
N THR A 94 -11.47 -8.64 -19.10
CA THR A 94 -10.77 -8.30 -20.35
C THR A 94 -10.38 -9.53 -21.18
N GLY A 95 -10.58 -10.74 -20.66
CA GLY A 95 -10.10 -11.97 -21.28
C GLY A 95 -8.57 -12.08 -21.39
N TYR A 96 -7.82 -11.30 -20.60
CA TYR A 96 -6.36 -11.31 -20.62
C TYR A 96 -5.83 -12.58 -19.93
N ARG A 97 -5.25 -13.52 -20.68
CA ARG A 97 -4.82 -14.84 -20.15
C ARG A 97 -3.34 -14.88 -19.75
N GLU A 98 -2.53 -13.99 -20.30
CA GLU A 98 -1.09 -13.97 -20.12
C GLU A 98 -0.65 -13.70 -18.67
N ARG A 99 0.60 -14.05 -18.36
CA ARG A 99 1.18 -13.86 -17.02
C ARG A 99 1.55 -12.38 -16.81
N THR A 100 0.98 -11.75 -15.78
CA THR A 100 1.22 -10.33 -15.44
C THR A 100 2.21 -10.14 -14.29
N GLY A 101 2.55 -11.20 -13.55
CA GLY A 101 3.35 -11.10 -12.32
C GLY A 101 4.71 -10.43 -12.49
N ALA A 102 5.35 -10.61 -13.65
CA ALA A 102 6.63 -9.97 -13.95
C ALA A 102 6.55 -8.44 -14.09
N LEU A 103 5.36 -7.89 -14.39
CA LEU A 103 5.12 -6.44 -14.41
C LEU A 103 4.77 -5.92 -13.01
N PHE A 104 3.96 -6.68 -12.25
CA PHE A 104 3.50 -6.28 -10.92
C PHE A 104 4.60 -6.34 -9.87
N ALA A 105 5.49 -7.34 -9.89
CA ALA A 105 6.54 -7.50 -8.88
C ALA A 105 7.45 -6.27 -8.71
N PRO A 106 8.08 -5.72 -9.77
CA PRO A 106 8.90 -4.51 -9.64
C PRO A 106 8.07 -3.26 -9.29
N ALA A 107 6.84 -3.15 -9.80
CA ALA A 107 5.95 -2.03 -9.50
C ALA A 107 5.58 -1.98 -8.02
N VAL A 108 5.17 -3.13 -7.45
CA VAL A 108 4.85 -3.26 -6.02
C VAL A 108 6.09 -3.02 -5.16
N ALA A 109 7.26 -3.54 -5.56
CA ALA A 109 8.51 -3.29 -4.84
C ALA A 109 8.85 -1.80 -4.75
N ALA A 110 8.65 -1.05 -5.84
CA ALA A 110 8.88 0.40 -5.87
C ALA A 110 7.93 1.15 -4.92
N GLY A 111 6.63 0.82 -4.93
CA GLY A 111 5.65 1.39 -4.00
C GLY A 111 6.00 1.07 -2.54
N MET A 112 6.36 -0.18 -2.24
CA MET A 112 6.77 -0.60 -0.90
C MET A 112 8.04 0.09 -0.41
N ALA A 113 9.02 0.31 -1.29
CA ALA A 113 10.24 1.04 -0.95
C ALA A 113 9.93 2.47 -0.49
N ILE A 114 9.04 3.17 -1.22
CA ILE A 114 8.59 4.51 -0.83
C ILE A 114 7.82 4.47 0.49
N GLY A 115 6.96 3.46 0.68
CA GLY A 115 6.26 3.24 1.95
C GLY A 115 7.23 3.08 3.13
N ARG A 116 8.32 2.31 2.95
CA ARG A 116 9.36 2.13 3.98
C ARG A 116 10.11 3.42 4.29
N ILE A 117 10.37 4.27 3.29
CA ILE A 117 10.92 5.61 3.51
C ILE A 117 9.93 6.45 4.32
N GLY A 118 8.63 6.35 4.03
CA GLY A 118 7.60 7.03 4.81
C GLY A 118 7.58 6.60 6.28
N CYS A 119 7.63 5.29 6.57
CA CYS A 119 7.73 4.79 7.93
C CYS A 119 9.00 5.32 8.63
N LEU A 120 10.16 5.31 7.95
CA LEU A 120 11.42 5.80 8.52
C LEU A 120 11.35 7.29 8.92
N LEU A 121 10.55 8.10 8.21
CA LEU A 121 10.43 9.53 8.45
C LEU A 121 9.33 9.90 9.45
N ALA A 122 8.35 9.03 9.67
CA ALA A 122 7.13 9.36 10.41
C ALA A 122 6.88 8.48 11.63
N GLU A 123 7.54 7.33 11.76
CA GLU A 123 7.34 6.38 12.86
C GLU A 123 8.57 6.31 13.77
N SER A 124 8.35 5.82 15.00
CA SER A 124 9.46 5.55 15.93
C SER A 124 10.36 4.43 15.41
N PRO A 125 11.68 4.48 15.66
CA PRO A 125 12.59 3.41 15.31
C PRO A 125 12.19 2.07 15.93
N GLY A 126 12.53 0.99 15.23
CA GLY A 126 12.29 -0.37 15.71
C GLY A 126 13.17 -0.78 16.90
N ALA A 127 13.23 -2.09 17.15
CA ALA A 127 13.99 -2.64 18.28
C ALA A 127 15.46 -2.20 18.27
N ALA A 128 16.02 -1.95 19.46
CA ALA A 128 17.42 -1.56 19.61
C ALA A 128 18.35 -2.67 19.08
N THR A 129 19.27 -2.29 18.20
CA THR A 129 20.15 -3.24 17.50
C THR A 129 21.52 -3.37 18.16
N GLY A 130 21.93 -2.39 18.97
CA GLY A 130 23.27 -2.34 19.59
C GLY A 130 24.42 -2.17 18.59
N GLN A 131 24.11 -1.89 17.32
CA GLN A 131 25.08 -1.72 16.24
C GLN A 131 25.21 -0.26 15.82
N ALA A 132 26.35 0.11 15.26
CA ALA A 132 26.65 1.50 14.85
C ALA A 132 25.70 2.06 13.76
N TRP A 133 24.94 1.21 13.07
CA TRP A 133 23.97 1.61 12.04
C TRP A 133 22.54 1.77 12.58
N GLY A 134 22.29 1.51 13.86
CA GLY A 134 20.99 1.71 14.49
C GLY A 134 20.63 3.20 14.61
N VAL A 135 19.36 3.53 14.38
CA VAL A 135 18.85 4.89 14.60
C VAL A 135 18.68 5.12 16.10
N VAL A 136 19.39 6.11 16.64
CA VAL A 136 19.31 6.50 18.06
C VAL A 136 18.57 7.83 18.16
N LEU A 137 17.50 7.87 18.94
CA LEU A 137 16.79 9.10 19.24
C LEU A 137 17.47 9.80 20.42
N ASN A 138 17.75 11.09 20.28
CA ASN A 138 18.14 11.89 21.44
C ASN A 138 16.93 12.07 22.39
N LYS A 139 17.19 12.51 23.63
CA LYS A 139 16.16 12.67 24.66
C LYS A 139 15.00 13.58 24.24
N THR A 140 15.27 14.60 23.44
CA THR A 140 14.27 15.57 22.97
C THR A 140 13.37 14.95 21.90
N ASP A 141 13.95 14.26 20.92
CA ASP A 141 13.22 13.60 19.83
C ASP A 141 12.44 12.39 20.34
N ALA A 142 12.99 11.65 21.31
CA ALA A 142 12.31 10.55 21.97
C ALA A 142 11.06 11.04 22.74
N ALA A 143 11.17 12.16 23.48
CA ALA A 143 10.04 12.76 24.18
C ALA A 143 8.96 13.28 23.22
N LEU A 144 9.34 13.84 22.07
CA LEU A 144 8.41 14.28 21.02
C LEU A 144 7.67 13.11 20.36
N MET A 145 8.32 11.96 20.21
CA MET A 145 7.77 10.75 19.57
C MET A 145 7.05 9.81 20.54
N GLY A 146 7.08 10.09 21.86
CA GLY A 146 6.58 9.17 22.89
C GLY A 146 7.37 7.86 22.97
N SER A 147 8.64 7.88 22.54
CA SER A 147 9.54 6.72 22.48
C SER A 147 10.54 6.74 23.64
N LEU A 148 11.07 5.58 24.02
CA LEU A 148 12.12 5.48 25.03
C LEU A 148 13.44 6.02 24.46
N ALA A 149 14.00 7.05 25.10
CA ALA A 149 15.34 7.53 24.77
C ALA A 149 16.40 6.48 25.15
N ASN A 150 17.36 6.22 24.26
CA ASN A 150 18.57 5.45 24.57
C ASN A 150 19.77 6.39 24.68
#